data_AF-A0AA96VX53-F1
#
_entry.id   AF-A0AA96VX53-F1
#
_cell.length_a   1.000
_cell.length_b   1.000
_cell.length_c   1.000
_cell.angle_alpha   90.00
_cell.angle_beta   90.00
_cell.angle_gamma   90.00
#
_symmetry.space_group_name_H-M   'P 1'
#
loop_
_entity.id
_entity.type
_entity.pdbx_description
1 polymer ?
#
loop_
_entity_poly.entity_id
_entity_poly.type
_entity_poly.pdbx_seq_one_letter_code
_entity_poly.pdbx_strand_id
1 'polypeptide(L)'
;MSKAINTFVESFEALTFNFENQRKRISLVGFMPQQANTNSQKDKEGVEQSWFQIVGIYEASYGRSDENGELHNDNASIKTLVAKFRGDHLKRCGVSTTQLKEFIDKEYVGKKMIVLPSSEEKVSKKKVGENYLPIPNQTEVTVLEDFDLRKFMGLPDISALENKKEK
;
A
#
# COMPACT_ATOMS: atom_id res chain seq x y z
N MET A 1 14.75 -2.94 6.05
CA MET A 1 13.89 -2.02 5.26
C MET A 1 14.44 -1.94 3.85
N SER A 2 13.61 -1.85 2.79
CA SER A 2 14.13 -1.88 1.41
C SER A 2 14.86 -0.58 1.06
N LYS A 3 15.87 -0.64 0.17
CA LYS A 3 16.63 0.53 -0.26
C LYS A 3 15.75 1.62 -0.89
N ALA A 4 14.68 1.22 -1.57
CA ALA A 4 13.72 2.16 -2.16
C ALA A 4 12.95 2.96 -1.09
N ILE A 5 12.56 2.30 0.02
CA ILE A 5 11.89 2.97 1.14
C ILE A 5 12.84 3.95 1.82
N ASN A 6 14.10 3.56 2.06
CA ASN A 6 15.08 4.48 2.64
C ASN A 6 15.29 5.72 1.75
N THR A 7 15.47 5.54 0.44
CA THR A 7 15.60 6.68 -0.49
C THR A 7 14.36 7.58 -0.47
N PHE A 8 13.17 7.00 -0.32
CA PHE A 8 11.93 7.77 -0.24
C PHE A 8 11.84 8.59 1.05
N VAL A 9 12.29 8.03 2.18
CA VAL A 9 12.36 8.78 3.45
C VAL A 9 13.38 9.91 3.37
N GLU A 10 14.58 9.61 2.85
CA GLU A 10 15.66 10.59 2.65
C GLU A 10 15.20 11.77 1.76
N SER A 11 14.37 11.54 0.75
CA SER A 11 13.90 12.62 -0.14
C SER A 11 12.97 13.61 0.58
N PHE A 12 12.21 13.17 1.58
CA PHE A 12 11.41 14.07 2.41
C PHE A 12 12.24 14.78 3.46
N GLU A 13 13.22 14.10 4.07
CA GLU A 13 14.14 14.73 5.03
C GLU A 13 15.00 15.81 4.38
N ALA A 14 15.31 15.67 3.09
CA ALA A 14 16.05 16.66 2.32
C ALA A 14 15.25 17.93 1.95
N LEU A 15 13.93 17.98 2.21
CA LEU A 15 13.11 19.15 1.88
C LEU A 15 13.43 20.31 2.82
N THR A 16 13.83 21.45 2.23
CA THR A 16 14.01 22.69 3.00
C THR A 16 12.70 23.14 3.62
N PHE A 17 12.75 23.48 4.91
CA PHE A 17 11.59 23.97 5.65
C PHE A 17 11.03 25.25 5.01
N ASN A 18 9.74 25.23 4.66
CA ASN A 18 8.96 26.41 4.26
C ASN A 18 7.48 26.18 4.62
N PHE A 19 6.65 27.22 4.52
CA PHE A 19 5.21 27.12 4.86
C PHE A 19 4.45 26.09 4.02
N GLU A 20 4.88 25.83 2.78
CA GLU A 20 4.27 24.81 1.91
C GLU A 20 4.63 23.38 2.36
N ASN A 21 5.85 23.16 2.85
CA ASN A 21 6.39 21.86 3.22
C ASN A 21 6.21 21.53 4.70
N GLN A 22 5.90 22.51 5.57
CA GLN A 22 5.75 22.33 7.01
C GLN A 22 4.71 21.25 7.40
N ARG A 23 3.75 20.95 6.52
CA ARG A 23 2.71 19.93 6.75
C ARG A 23 2.95 18.62 6.01
N LYS A 24 3.98 18.51 5.17
CA LYS A 24 4.31 17.26 4.46
C LYS A 24 4.83 16.24 5.48
N ARG A 25 3.97 15.32 5.90
CA ARG A 25 4.31 14.19 6.76
C ARG A 25 4.34 12.93 5.89
N ILE A 26 5.43 12.17 5.96
CA ILE A 26 5.42 10.79 5.49
C ILE A 26 4.61 9.97 6.49
N SER A 27 3.67 9.19 5.98
CA SER A 27 3.08 8.06 6.70
C SER A 27 3.60 6.78 6.08
N LEU A 28 4.03 5.84 6.94
CA LEU A 28 4.43 4.51 6.52
C LEU A 28 3.45 3.51 7.12
N VAL A 29 3.10 2.49 6.34
CA VAL A 29 2.33 1.34 6.81
C VAL A 29 3.20 0.10 6.75
N GLY A 30 3.34 -0.59 7.88
CA GLY A 30 4.09 -1.83 8.02
C GLY A 30 3.15 -2.97 8.40
N PHE A 31 3.12 -4.05 7.61
CA PHE A 31 2.25 -5.20 7.91
C PHE A 31 2.78 -6.49 7.26
N MET A 32 2.26 -7.64 7.69
CA MET A 32 2.55 -8.95 7.08
C MET A 32 1.53 -9.24 5.96
N PRO A 33 1.95 -9.31 4.69
CA PRO A 33 1.04 -9.62 3.60
C PRO A 33 0.56 -11.07 3.68
N GLN A 34 -0.75 -11.27 3.59
CA GLN A 34 -1.36 -12.58 3.48
C GLN A 34 -1.86 -12.87 2.07
N GLN A 35 -2.24 -11.85 1.30
CA GLN A 35 -2.72 -12.01 -0.06
C GLN A 35 -2.32 -10.80 -0.92
N ALA A 36 -2.05 -11.05 -2.20
CA ALA A 36 -1.97 -10.02 -3.23
C ALA A 36 -3.06 -10.27 -4.28
N ASN A 37 -3.93 -9.28 -4.45
CA ASN A 37 -5.10 -9.35 -5.29
C ASN A 37 -5.00 -8.33 -6.42
N THR A 38 -5.37 -8.76 -7.62
CA THR A 38 -5.44 -7.93 -8.82
C THR A 38 -6.77 -8.15 -9.50
N ASN A 39 -7.26 -7.14 -10.21
CA ASN A 39 -8.30 -7.30 -11.19
C ASN A 39 -7.92 -6.52 -12.46
N SER A 40 -8.36 -7.02 -13.60
CA SER A 40 -8.39 -6.29 -14.86
C SER A 40 -9.77 -6.46 -15.46
N GLN A 41 -10.49 -5.35 -15.59
CA GLN A 41 -11.79 -5.29 -16.25
C GLN A 41 -11.75 -4.19 -17.30
N LYS A 42 -12.40 -4.42 -18.43
CA LYS A 42 -12.71 -3.34 -19.37
C LYS A 42 -14.01 -2.69 -18.94
N ASP A 43 -14.05 -1.36 -18.90
CA ASP A 43 -15.29 -0.64 -18.70
C ASP A 43 -16.18 -0.69 -19.96
N LYS A 44 -17.34 -0.03 -19.89
CA LYS A 44 -18.32 0.00 -20.98
C LYS A 44 -17.80 0.64 -22.26
N GLU A 45 -16.73 1.44 -22.17
CA GLU A 45 -16.07 2.13 -23.28
C GLU A 45 -14.88 1.31 -23.82
N GLY A 46 -14.63 0.12 -23.25
CA GLY A 46 -13.53 -0.75 -23.63
C GLY A 46 -12.19 -0.37 -22.99
N VAL A 47 -12.16 0.61 -22.08
CA VAL A 47 -10.95 1.07 -21.41
C VAL A 47 -10.60 0.09 -20.29
N GLU A 48 -9.36 -0.39 -20.28
CA GLU A 48 -8.87 -1.30 -19.25
C GLU A 48 -8.68 -0.56 -17.91
N GLN A 49 -9.49 -0.97 -16.93
CA GLN A 49 -9.39 -0.61 -15.53
C GLN A 49 -8.76 -1.77 -14.77
N SER A 50 -7.55 -1.54 -14.28
CA SER A 50 -6.83 -2.48 -13.44
C SER A 50 -6.59 -1.88 -12.07
N TRP A 51 -6.73 -2.72 -11.04
CA TRP A 51 -6.38 -2.37 -9.67
C TRP A 51 -5.55 -3.47 -9.04
N PHE A 52 -4.73 -3.07 -8.08
CA PHE A 52 -3.93 -3.99 -7.29
C PHE A 52 -4.03 -3.62 -5.81
N GLN A 53 -4.15 -4.62 -4.95
CA GLN A 53 -4.16 -4.44 -3.51
C GLN A 53 -3.43 -5.58 -2.80
N ILE A 54 -2.81 -5.25 -1.67
CA ILE A 54 -2.19 -6.19 -0.74
C ILE A 54 -3.07 -6.24 0.51
N VAL A 55 -3.35 -7.44 0.99
CA VAL A 55 -4.20 -7.67 2.17
C VAL A 55 -3.34 -8.23 3.29
N GLY A 56 -3.40 -7.59 4.46
CA GLY A 56 -2.90 -8.11 5.72
C GLY A 56 -4.06 -8.40 6.66
N ILE A 57 -3.99 -9.53 7.38
CA ILE A 57 -4.95 -9.87 8.42
C ILE A 57 -4.17 -9.96 9.73
N TYR A 58 -4.68 -9.31 10.76
CA TYR A 58 -4.05 -9.25 12.07
C TYR A 58 -5.10 -9.31 13.17
N GLU A 59 -4.71 -9.92 14.29
CA GLU A 59 -5.52 -9.89 15.51
C GLU A 59 -5.22 -8.59 16.26
N ALA A 60 -6.27 -7.86 16.60
CA ALA A 60 -6.21 -6.69 17.44
C ALA A 60 -6.94 -6.99 18.74
N SER A 61 -6.20 -7.03 19.83
CA SER A 61 -6.76 -7.05 21.18
C SER A 61 -6.52 -5.71 21.86
N TYR A 62 -7.49 -5.29 22.68
CA TYR A 62 -7.32 -4.16 23.58
C TYR A 62 -7.07 -4.72 24.96
N GLY A 63 -5.83 -4.63 25.41
CA GLY A 63 -5.50 -4.91 26.81
C GLY A 63 -5.96 -3.74 27.68
N ARG A 64 -6.75 -4.01 28.71
CA ARG A 64 -6.96 -3.07 29.82
C ARG A 64 -6.18 -3.57 31.03
N SER A 65 -5.36 -2.71 31.61
CA SER A 65 -4.83 -2.95 32.95
C SER A 65 -5.86 -2.48 33.98
N ASP A 66 -6.19 -3.35 34.94
CA ASP A 66 -6.97 -2.95 36.11
C ASP A 66 -6.11 -2.20 37.15
N GLU A 67 -6.73 -1.81 38.27
CA GLU A 67 -6.07 -1.08 39.36
C GLU A 67 -4.97 -1.90 40.07
N ASN A 68 -4.96 -3.22 39.88
CA ASN A 68 -3.95 -4.13 40.42
C ASN A 68 -2.84 -4.45 39.41
N GLY A 69 -2.92 -3.91 38.19
CA GLY A 69 -1.95 -4.14 37.12
C GLY A 69 -2.16 -5.45 36.35
N GLU A 70 -3.28 -6.16 36.57
CA GLU A 70 -3.60 -7.34 35.78
C GLU A 70 -4.09 -6.93 34.39
N LEU A 71 -3.52 -7.55 33.35
CA LEU A 71 -3.90 -7.33 31.96
C LEU A 71 -5.12 -8.18 31.62
N HIS A 72 -6.25 -7.52 31.42
CA HIS A 72 -7.47 -8.14 30.91
C HIS A 72 -7.50 -8.01 29.39
N ASN A 73 -7.68 -9.14 28.72
CA ASN A 73 -7.67 -9.21 27.26
C ASN A 73 -9.13 -9.20 26.75
N ASP A 74 -9.75 -8.03 26.79
CA ASP A 74 -11.14 -7.87 26.38
C ASP A 74 -11.21 -7.70 24.85
N ASN A 75 -11.96 -8.58 24.19
CA ASN A 75 -12.36 -8.48 22.78
C ASN A 75 -11.22 -8.49 21.75
N ALA A 76 -10.50 -9.61 21.67
CA ALA A 76 -9.66 -9.86 20.50
C ALA A 76 -10.53 -9.92 19.24
N SER A 77 -10.16 -9.13 18.22
CA SER A 77 -10.89 -9.02 16.97
C SER A 77 -9.95 -9.19 15.79
N ILE A 78 -10.38 -9.98 14.80
CA ILE A 78 -9.64 -10.11 13.54
C ILE A 78 -9.93 -8.86 12.71
N LYS A 79 -8.87 -8.14 12.36
CA LYS A 79 -8.90 -6.96 11.50
C LYS A 79 -8.17 -7.23 10.20
N THR A 80 -8.60 -6.53 9.16
CA THR A 80 -8.05 -6.61 7.81
C THR A 80 -7.57 -5.23 7.38
N LEU A 81 -6.30 -5.13 6.97
CA LEU A 81 -5.75 -3.95 6.32
C LEU A 81 -5.62 -4.21 4.82
N VAL A 82 -6.09 -3.26 4.01
CA VAL A 82 -5.98 -3.28 2.55
C VAL A 82 -5.10 -2.14 2.08
N ALA A 83 -3.90 -2.45 1.58
CA ALA A 83 -3.03 -1.47 0.94
C ALA A 83 -3.29 -1.45 -0.58
N LYS A 84 -3.81 -0.34 -1.09
CA LYS A 84 -4.19 -0.16 -2.50
C LYS A 84 -3.11 0.56 -3.28
N PHE A 85 -2.92 0.13 -4.53
CA PHE A 85 -2.10 0.83 -5.51
C PHE A 85 -3.02 1.44 -6.56
N ARG A 86 -2.88 2.74 -6.79
CA ARG A 86 -3.70 3.40 -7.81
C ARG A 86 -3.26 2.95 -9.21
N GLY A 87 -4.22 2.72 -10.11
CA GLY A 87 -3.92 2.25 -11.46
C GLY A 87 -3.08 3.23 -12.30
N ASP A 88 -3.26 4.53 -12.09
CA ASP A 88 -2.45 5.58 -12.72
C ASP A 88 -0.99 5.57 -12.25
N HIS A 89 -0.74 5.32 -10.96
CA HIS A 89 0.60 5.13 -10.42
C HIS A 89 1.31 3.94 -11.08
N LEU A 90 0.64 2.79 -11.18
CA LEU A 90 1.17 1.60 -11.84
C LEU A 90 1.52 1.86 -13.32
N LYS A 91 0.62 2.55 -14.03
CA LYS A 91 0.81 2.96 -15.44
C LYS A 91 2.03 3.86 -15.60
N ARG A 92 2.18 4.90 -14.76
CA ARG A 92 3.35 5.80 -14.79
C ARG A 92 4.66 5.06 -14.51
N CYS A 93 4.63 4.08 -13.61
CA CYS A 93 5.79 3.23 -13.31
C CYS A 93 6.04 2.16 -14.39
N GLY A 94 5.19 2.01 -15.40
CA GLY A 94 5.31 0.93 -16.40
C GLY A 94 5.32 -0.46 -15.76
N VAL A 95 4.56 -0.64 -14.67
CA VAL A 95 4.43 -1.90 -13.93
C VAL A 95 3.01 -2.43 -14.13
N SER A 96 2.87 -3.66 -14.60
CA SER A 96 1.56 -4.30 -14.70
C SER A 96 1.11 -4.84 -13.35
N THR A 97 -0.20 -4.94 -13.13
CA THR A 97 -0.73 -5.53 -11.89
C THR A 97 -0.33 -6.99 -11.71
N THR A 98 -0.19 -7.74 -12.82
CA THR A 98 0.34 -9.12 -12.81
C THR A 98 1.79 -9.17 -12.36
N GLN A 99 2.65 -8.32 -12.91
CA GLN A 99 4.07 -8.27 -12.55
C GLN A 99 4.23 -7.91 -11.06
N LEU A 100 3.44 -6.95 -10.57
CA LEU A 100 3.44 -6.58 -9.16
C LEU A 100 2.93 -7.73 -8.28
N LYS A 101 1.87 -8.43 -8.70
CA LYS A 101 1.35 -9.60 -7.98
C LYS A 101 2.41 -10.69 -7.83
N GLU A 102 3.05 -11.09 -8.93
CA GLU A 102 4.10 -12.11 -8.92
C GLU A 102 5.25 -11.74 -7.98
N PHE A 103 5.69 -10.48 -8.01
CA PHE A 103 6.71 -9.98 -7.11
C PHE A 103 6.27 -10.07 -5.63
N ILE A 104 5.07 -9.58 -5.30
CA ILE A 104 4.59 -9.57 -3.91
C ILE A 104 4.35 -10.99 -3.40
N ASP A 105 3.74 -11.87 -4.19
CA ASP A 105 3.53 -13.28 -3.84
C ASP A 105 4.86 -14.00 -3.62
N LYS A 106 5.85 -13.76 -4.50
CA LYS A 106 7.17 -14.39 -4.40
C LYS A 106 7.95 -13.89 -3.19
N GLU A 107 7.95 -12.60 -2.93
CA GLU A 107 8.89 -12.00 -1.98
C GLU A 107 8.31 -11.80 -0.58
N TYR A 108 7.00 -11.56 -0.44
CA TYR A 108 6.40 -11.05 0.80
C TYR A 108 5.26 -11.91 1.35
N VAL A 109 4.34 -12.39 0.52
CA VAL A 109 3.14 -13.10 1.01
C VAL A 109 3.53 -14.31 1.86
N GLY A 110 3.11 -14.28 3.14
CA GLY A 110 3.40 -15.32 4.13
C GLY A 110 4.89 -15.46 4.51
N LYS A 111 5.76 -14.53 4.10
CA LYS A 111 7.23 -14.66 4.26
C LYS A 111 7.83 -13.58 5.13
N LYS A 112 7.54 -12.31 4.85
CA LYS A 112 8.15 -11.17 5.54
C LYS A 112 7.25 -9.95 5.53
N MET A 113 7.42 -9.10 6.53
CA MET A 113 6.72 -7.82 6.59
C MET A 113 7.09 -6.93 5.41
N ILE A 114 6.10 -6.19 4.91
CA ILE A 114 6.27 -5.12 3.94
C ILE A 114 6.09 -3.79 4.65
N VAL A 115 6.87 -2.78 4.25
CA VAL A 115 6.69 -1.39 4.67
C VAL A 115 6.52 -0.57 3.41
N LEU A 116 5.47 0.24 3.35
CA LEU A 116 5.12 1.06 2.20
C LEU A 116 4.83 2.50 2.65
N PRO A 117 5.24 3.52 1.89
CA PRO A 117 4.74 4.86 2.09
C PRO A 117 3.28 4.91 1.67
N SER A 118 2.43 5.43 2.54
CA SER A 118 0.99 5.39 2.33
C SER A 118 0.30 6.67 2.80
N SER A 119 -0.94 6.82 2.38
CA SER A 119 -1.89 7.74 2.99
C SER A 119 -2.17 7.36 4.44
N GLU A 120 -2.89 8.24 5.13
CA GLU A 120 -3.57 7.91 6.38
C GLU A 120 -4.50 6.69 6.20
N GLU A 121 -4.58 5.87 7.25
CA GLU A 121 -5.47 4.72 7.34
C GLU A 121 -6.92 5.19 7.52
N LYS A 122 -7.83 4.61 6.74
CA LYS A 122 -9.26 4.95 6.75
C LYS A 122 -10.12 3.69 6.80
N VAL A 123 -11.34 3.79 7.32
CA VAL A 123 -12.32 2.69 7.27
C VAL A 123 -12.65 2.37 5.81
N SER A 124 -12.50 1.09 5.42
CA SER A 124 -12.87 0.65 4.08
C SER A 124 -14.37 0.77 3.84
N LYS A 125 -14.75 1.14 2.62
CA LYS A 125 -16.15 1.27 2.23
C LYS A 125 -16.44 0.45 0.97
N LYS A 126 -17.61 -0.20 0.94
CA LYS A 126 -18.17 -0.84 -0.25
C LYS A 126 -19.32 0.00 -0.79
N LYS A 127 -19.40 0.11 -2.12
CA LYS A 127 -20.55 0.73 -2.78
C LYS A 127 -21.72 -0.26 -2.80
N VAL A 128 -22.87 0.15 -2.29
CA VAL A 128 -24.12 -0.62 -2.29
C VAL A 128 -25.21 0.30 -2.84
N GLY A 129 -25.60 0.09 -4.11
CA GLY A 129 -26.42 1.04 -4.84
C GLY A 129 -25.70 2.39 -4.99
N GLU A 130 -26.32 3.46 -4.50
CA GLU A 130 -25.75 4.82 -4.49
C GLU A 130 -24.95 5.13 -3.22
N ASN A 131 -25.04 4.28 -2.18
CA ASN A 131 -24.44 4.53 -0.88
C ASN A 131 -23.07 3.85 -0.72
N TYR A 132 -22.22 4.44 0.12
CA TYR A 132 -20.96 3.84 0.57
C TYR A 132 -21.09 3.36 2.01
N LEU A 133 -21.12 2.04 2.21
CA LEU A 133 -21.23 1.44 3.54
C LEU A 133 -19.87 0.99 4.06
N PRO A 134 -19.56 1.21 5.34
CA PRO A 134 -18.32 0.71 5.93
C PRO A 134 -18.28 -0.82 5.89
N ILE A 135 -17.08 -1.37 5.68
CA ILE A 135 -16.81 -2.80 5.77
C ILE A 135 -16.33 -3.07 7.22
N PRO A 136 -17.04 -3.91 8.00
CA PRO A 136 -16.65 -4.21 9.37
C PRO A 136 -15.22 -4.74 9.46
N ASN A 137 -14.47 -4.29 10.47
CA ASN A 137 -13.09 -4.70 10.76
C ASN A 137 -12.10 -4.55 9.60
N GLN A 138 -12.42 -3.74 8.59
CA GLN A 138 -11.54 -3.51 7.45
C GLN A 138 -11.16 -2.05 7.33
N THR A 139 -9.86 -1.80 7.24
CA THR A 139 -9.28 -0.49 6.96
C THR A 139 -8.47 -0.54 5.67
N GLU A 140 -8.22 0.63 5.10
CA GLU A 140 -7.45 0.80 3.89
C GLU A 140 -6.51 1.98 3.94
N VAL A 141 -5.43 1.83 3.19
CA VAL A 141 -4.40 2.83 2.92
C VAL A 141 -4.11 2.83 1.43
N THR A 142 -3.74 3.98 0.88
CA THR A 142 -3.30 4.10 -0.52
C THR A 142 -1.81 4.33 -0.56
N VAL A 143 -1.06 3.53 -1.31
CA VAL A 143 0.37 3.74 -1.51
C VAL A 143 0.61 5.08 -2.20
N LEU A 144 1.59 5.84 -1.71
CA LEU A 144 1.85 7.18 -2.24
C LEU A 144 2.34 7.13 -3.69
N GLU A 145 1.88 8.07 -4.49
CA GLU A 145 2.05 8.13 -5.94
C GLU A 145 3.46 8.47 -6.42
N ASP A 146 4.23 9.09 -5.55
CA ASP A 146 5.64 9.47 -5.70
C ASP A 146 6.60 8.36 -5.27
N PHE A 147 6.07 7.25 -4.74
CA PHE A 147 6.88 6.09 -4.41
C PHE A 147 7.41 5.41 -5.67
N ASP A 148 8.73 5.22 -5.72
CA ASP A 148 9.42 4.51 -6.81
C ASP A 148 9.21 2.99 -6.70
N LEU A 149 8.09 2.55 -7.27
CA LEU A 149 7.69 1.15 -7.31
C LEU A 149 8.67 0.28 -8.11
N ARG A 150 9.30 0.82 -9.17
CA ARG A 150 10.24 0.06 -10.00
C ARG A 150 11.49 -0.28 -9.21
N LYS A 151 12.08 0.72 -8.55
CA LYS A 151 13.24 0.52 -7.68
C LYS A 151 12.91 -0.40 -6.52
N PHE A 152 11.70 -0.31 -5.97
CA PHE A 152 11.24 -1.24 -4.94
C PHE A 152 11.20 -2.70 -5.43
N MET A 153 10.79 -2.92 -6.67
CA MET A 153 10.77 -4.24 -7.32
C MET A 153 12.13 -4.68 -7.88
N GLY A 154 13.17 -3.83 -7.80
CA GLY A 154 14.48 -4.10 -8.41
C GLY A 154 14.47 -4.04 -9.95
N LEU A 155 13.49 -3.36 -10.54
CA LEU A 155 13.37 -3.18 -11.99
C LEU A 155 14.25 -2.03 -12.47
N PRO A 156 14.78 -2.09 -13.71
CA PRO A 156 15.54 -1.00 -14.31
C PRO A 156 14.65 0.24 -14.53
N ASP A 157 15.27 1.42 -14.49
CA ASP A 157 14.60 2.70 -14.69
C ASP A 157 13.95 2.81 -16.09
N ILE A 158 12.84 3.54 -16.22
CA ILE A 158 12.08 3.66 -17.46
C ILE A 158 12.90 4.38 -18.54
N SER A 159 13.67 5.39 -18.15
CA SER A 159 14.60 6.12 -19.01
C SER A 159 15.66 5.21 -19.68
N ALA A 160 16.01 4.10 -19.02
CA ALA A 160 16.92 3.10 -19.57
C ALA A 160 16.26 2.15 -20.58
N LEU A 161 14.92 2.08 -20.61
CA LEU A 161 14.14 1.28 -21.57
C LEU A 161 13.85 2.03 -22.86
N GLU A 162 13.70 3.35 -22.82
CA GLU A 162 13.50 4.18 -24.02
C GLU A 162 14.76 4.22 -24.88
N ASN A 163 15.95 4.37 -24.27
CA ASN A 163 17.24 4.31 -24.96
C ASN A 163 17.59 2.95 -25.60
N LYS A 164 16.85 1.88 -25.27
CA LYS A 164 17.02 0.55 -25.88
C LYS A 164 16.11 0.29 -27.08
N LYS A 165 15.10 1.13 -27.32
CA LYS A 165 14.23 1.02 -28.50
C LYS A 165 14.78 1.76 -29.72
N GLU A 166 15.80 2.60 -29.53
CA GLU A 166 16.46 3.38 -30.59
C GLU A 166 17.78 2.74 -31.09
N LYS A 167 18.06 1.48 -30.74
CA LYS A 167 19.18 0.68 -31.27
C LYS A 167 18.68 -0.65 -31.81
#